data_AF-A0A1I7Z0P8-F1
#
_entry.id   AF-A0A1I7Z0P8-F1
#
_cell.length_a   1.000
_cell.length_b   1.000
_cell.length_c   1.000
_cell.angle_alpha   90.00
_cell.angle_beta   90.00
_cell.angle_gamma   90.00
#
_symmetry.space_group_name_H-M   'P 1'
#
loop_
_entity.id
_entity.type
_entity.pdbx_description
1 polymer ?
#
loop_
_entity_poly.entity_id
_entity_poly.type
_entity_poly.pdbx_seq_one_letter_code
_entity_poly.pdbx_strand_id
1 'polypeptide(L)'
;MVGPLYVALLLGFFAVQLDAVKIAVFTRDMASSHVIWHKRVSETLAKAGHNVTIIKLTGSVPSKKPDIPIDPSVTVWNVPSGGALNQMANYRSIHSNMAFT
;
A
#
# COMPACT_ATOMS: atom_id res chain seq x y z
N MET A 1 -34.48 34.10 -2.28
CA MET A 1 -33.90 33.27 -1.20
C MET A 1 -33.39 31.97 -1.82
N VAL A 2 -32.14 31.93 -2.31
CA VAL A 2 -31.55 30.76 -3.01
C VAL A 2 -30.23 30.29 -2.34
N GLY A 3 -29.78 31.00 -1.31
CA GLY A 3 -28.47 30.81 -0.67
C GLY A 3 -28.20 29.45 -0.03
N PRO A 4 -29.12 28.85 0.77
CA PRO A 4 -28.78 27.64 1.50
C PRO A 4 -28.73 26.39 0.61
N LEU A 5 -29.54 26.35 -0.46
CA LEU A 5 -29.57 25.20 -1.39
C LEU A 5 -28.28 25.13 -2.22
N TYR A 6 -27.78 26.27 -2.70
CA TYR A 6 -26.53 26.34 -3.47
C TYR A 6 -25.30 25.97 -2.63
N VAL A 7 -25.26 26.40 -1.37
CA VAL A 7 -24.16 26.08 -0.45
C VAL A 7 -24.14 24.57 -0.13
N ALA A 8 -25.31 23.97 0.09
CA ALA A 8 -25.42 22.52 0.30
C ALA A 8 -25.00 21.72 -0.94
N LEU A 9 -25.35 22.20 -2.14
CA LEU A 9 -24.98 21.56 -3.42
C LEU A 9 -23.47 21.66 -3.69
N LEU A 10 -22.84 22.80 -3.37
CA LEU A 10 -21.39 22.99 -3.42
C LEU A 10 -20.65 22.10 -2.42
N LEU A 11 -21.11 22.03 -1.16
CA LEU A 11 -20.52 21.17 -0.14
C LEU A 11 -20.66 19.68 -0.49
N GLY A 12 -21.81 19.28 -1.03
CA GLY A 12 -22.01 17.92 -1.54
C GLY A 12 -21.08 17.58 -2.70
N PHE A 13 -20.81 18.53 -3.60
CA PHE A 13 -19.90 18.31 -4.73
C PHE A 13 -18.43 18.15 -4.30
N PHE A 14 -17.98 18.89 -3.28
CA PHE A 14 -16.64 18.71 -2.69
C PHE A 14 -16.52 17.42 -1.87
N ALA A 15 -17.59 16.98 -1.20
CA ALA A 15 -17.58 15.73 -0.43
C ALA A 15 -17.47 14.47 -1.31
N VAL A 16 -17.81 14.56 -2.60
CA VAL A 16 -17.81 13.43 -3.54
C VAL A 16 -16.40 13.11 -4.11
N GLN A 17 -15.37 13.93 -3.85
CA GLN A 17 -14.06 13.80 -4.52
C GLN A 17 -12.91 13.17 -3.72
N LEU A 18 -13.15 12.50 -2.59
CA LEU A 18 -12.07 11.79 -1.88
C LEU A 18 -12.37 10.30 -1.79
N ASP A 19 -12.38 9.63 -2.95
CA ASP A 19 -12.30 8.17 -2.94
C ASP A 19 -10.87 7.77 -2.61
N ALA A 20 -10.70 7.10 -1.48
CA ALA A 20 -9.42 6.62 -0.98
C ALA A 20 -8.89 5.52 -1.92
N VAL A 21 -8.12 5.92 -2.95
CA VAL A 21 -7.56 4.97 -3.91
C VAL A 21 -6.75 3.89 -3.19
N LYS A 22 -6.94 2.63 -3.61
CA LYS A 22 -6.14 1.48 -3.16
C LYS A 22 -4.82 1.47 -3.94
N ILE A 23 -3.69 1.50 -3.24
CA ILE A 23 -2.35 1.62 -3.84
C ILE A 23 -1.47 0.44 -3.40
N ALA A 24 -0.97 -0.33 -4.37
CA ALA A 24 0.10 -1.30 -4.15
C ALA A 24 1.48 -0.68 -4.41
N VAL A 25 2.40 -0.87 -3.48
CA VAL A 25 3.79 -0.46 -3.61
C VAL A 25 4.69 -1.68 -3.53
N PHE A 26 5.31 -2.05 -4.65
CA PHE A 26 6.24 -3.18 -4.70
C PHE A 26 7.67 -2.73 -4.39
N THR A 27 8.31 -3.36 -3.41
CA THR A 27 9.70 -3.07 -3.07
C THR A 27 10.49 -4.35 -2.84
N ARG A 28 11.77 -4.36 -3.23
CA ARG A 28 12.67 -5.45 -2.86
C ARG A 28 13.19 -5.23 -1.45
N ASP A 29 13.05 -6.24 -0.61
CA ASP A 29 13.58 -6.25 0.75
C ASP A 29 15.07 -6.66 0.81
N MET A 30 15.84 -6.38 -0.24
CA MET A 30 17.26 -6.72 -0.31
C MET A 30 18.15 -5.59 0.22
N ALA A 31 17.72 -4.34 0.04
CA ALA A 31 18.46 -3.15 0.45
C ALA A 31 17.57 -2.24 1.30
N SER A 32 18.07 -1.81 2.46
CA SER A 32 17.35 -0.93 3.37
C SER A 32 16.91 0.39 2.69
N SER A 33 17.71 0.90 1.76
CA SER A 33 17.40 2.14 1.01
C SER A 33 16.10 2.03 0.21
N HIS A 34 15.84 0.89 -0.44
CA HIS A 34 14.61 0.68 -1.22
C HIS A 34 13.38 0.70 -0.31
N VAL A 35 13.47 0.06 0.85
CA VAL A 35 12.38 0.03 1.82
C VAL A 35 12.17 1.40 2.47
N ILE A 36 13.23 2.13 2.81
CA ILE A 36 13.14 3.49 3.38
C ILE A 36 12.45 4.44 2.39
N TRP A 37 12.81 4.39 1.11
CA TRP A 37 12.18 5.22 0.10
C TRP A 37 10.68 4.93 -0.04
N HIS A 38 10.34 3.65 -0.26
CA HIS A 38 8.94 3.25 -0.44
C HIS A 38 8.10 3.45 0.83
N LYS A 39 8.69 3.29 2.01
CA LYS A 39 8.06 3.66 3.29
C LYS A 39 7.61 5.12 3.25
N ARG A 40 8.53 6.06 2.98
CA ARG A 40 8.21 7.51 3.02
C ARG A 40 7.10 7.88 2.05
N VAL A 41 7.13 7.33 0.84
CA VAL A 41 6.07 7.54 -0.17
C VAL A 41 4.75 6.96 0.32
N SER A 42 4.75 5.73 0.79
CA SER A 42 3.53 5.03 1.23
C SER A 42 2.88 5.69 2.44
N GLU A 43 3.67 6.11 3.43
CA GLU A 43 3.17 6.83 4.60
C GLU A 43 2.59 8.20 4.23
N THR A 44 3.18 8.88 3.25
CA THR A 44 2.65 10.15 2.74
C THR A 44 1.30 9.94 2.06
N LEU A 45 1.17 8.89 1.25
CA LEU A 45 -0.08 8.54 0.58
C LEU A 45 -1.15 8.08 1.58
N ALA A 46 -0.79 7.29 2.58
CA ALA A 46 -1.71 6.86 3.64
C ALA A 46 -2.22 8.06 4.47
N LYS A 47 -1.33 9.02 4.80
CA LYS A 47 -1.71 10.28 5.46
C LYS A 47 -2.64 11.15 4.62
N ALA A 48 -2.56 11.06 3.29
CA ALA A 48 -3.47 11.73 2.37
C ALA A 48 -4.84 11.02 2.26
N GLY A 49 -5.03 9.88 2.94
CA GLY A 49 -6.30 9.15 2.98
C GLY A 49 -6.35 7.93 2.06
N HIS A 50 -5.27 7.59 1.36
CA HIS A 50 -5.24 6.39 0.50
C HIS A 50 -5.10 5.09 1.31
N ASN A 51 -5.64 3.99 0.79
CA ASN A 51 -5.40 2.66 1.33
C ASN A 51 -4.14 2.06 0.68
N VAL A 52 -3.01 2.10 1.40
CA VAL A 52 -1.71 1.72 0.85
C VAL A 52 -1.25 0.38 1.40
N THR A 53 -0.82 -0.50 0.49
CA THR A 53 -0.19 -1.78 0.82
C THR A 53 1.21 -1.85 0.23
N ILE A 54 2.24 -1.97 1.09
CA ILE A 54 3.60 -2.28 0.67
C ILE A 54 3.76 -3.80 0.55
N ILE A 55 4.14 -4.25 -0.64
CA ILE A 55 4.46 -5.65 -0.92
C ILE A 55 5.98 -5.77 -0.98
N LYS A 56 6.57 -6.30 0.08
CA LYS A 56 8.01 -6.54 0.23
C LYS A 56 8.37 -7.90 -0.33
N LEU A 57 9.15 -7.90 -1.41
CA LEU A 57 9.71 -9.10 -2.01
C LEU A 57 10.97 -9.52 -1.23
N THR A 58 10.87 -10.59 -0.46
CA THR A 58 11.97 -11.10 0.37
C THR A 58 12.84 -12.07 -0.43
N GLY A 59 14.17 -11.94 -0.30
CA GLY A 59 15.10 -12.86 -0.94
C GLY A 59 15.14 -14.23 -0.25
N SER A 60 15.67 -15.24 -0.93
CA SER A 60 15.89 -16.58 -0.35
C SER A 60 16.93 -16.58 0.79
N VAL A 61 17.74 -15.53 0.88
CA VAL A 61 18.78 -15.38 1.91
C VAL A 61 18.33 -14.29 2.89
N PRO A 62 18.23 -14.60 4.20
CA PRO A 62 17.88 -13.60 5.19
C PRO A 62 18.98 -12.54 5.29
N SER A 63 18.64 -11.30 4.95
CA SER A 63 19.53 -10.15 5.08
C SER A 63 19.63 -9.71 6.55
N LYS A 64 20.84 -9.59 7.08
CA LYS A 64 21.14 -9.09 8.45
C LYS A 64 21.01 -7.56 8.52
N LYS A 65 19.83 -7.04 8.15
CA LYS A 65 19.53 -5.60 8.16
C LYS A 65 18.58 -5.27 9.32
N PRO A 66 18.67 -4.06 9.91
CA PRO A 66 17.71 -3.63 10.92
C PRO A 66 16.31 -3.58 10.30
N ASP A 67 15.31 -3.90 11.11
CA ASP A 67 13.93 -3.74 10.69
C ASP A 67 13.60 -2.25 10.56
N ILE A 68 12.85 -1.92 9.52
CA ILE A 68 12.47 -0.54 9.22
C ILE A 68 11.01 -0.41 9.64
N PRO A 69 10.71 0.28 10.77
CA PRO A 69 9.33 0.41 11.22
C PRO A 69 8.53 1.17 10.16
N ILE A 70 7.36 0.68 9.81
CA ILE A 70 6.42 1.32 8.88
C ILE A 70 5.20 1.71 9.70
N ASP A 71 4.64 2.90 9.45
CA ASP A 71 3.45 3.38 10.13
C ASP A 71 2.29 2.37 10.01
N PRO A 72 1.52 2.10 11.10
CA PRO A 72 0.42 1.14 11.09
C PRO A 72 -0.70 1.43 10.07
N SER A 73 -0.79 2.68 9.58
CA SER A 73 -1.73 3.05 8.51
C SER A 73 -1.41 2.41 7.15
N VAL A 74 -0.20 1.86 6.98
CA VAL A 74 0.23 1.18 5.75
C VAL A 74 0.26 -0.33 6.00
N THR A 75 -0.48 -1.08 5.18
CA THR A 75 -0.47 -2.55 5.26
C THR A 75 0.84 -3.09 4.66
N VAL A 76 1.47 -4.07 5.31
CA VAL A 76 2.76 -4.63 4.84
C VAL A 76 2.65 -6.12 4.59
N TRP A 77 2.95 -6.55 3.37
CA TRP A 77 2.96 -7.95 2.96
C TRP A 77 4.40 -8.40 2.70
N ASN A 78 4.83 -9.46 3.36
CA ASN A 78 6.13 -10.09 3.10
C ASN A 78 5.91 -11.27 2.15
N VAL A 79 6.39 -11.14 0.92
CA VAL A 79 6.22 -12.15 -0.14
C VAL A 79 7.59 -12.71 -0.50
N PRO A 80 7.85 -14.02 -0.35
CA PRO A 80 9.07 -14.66 -0.84
C PRO A 80 9.31 -14.33 -2.33
N SER A 81 10.56 -14.30 -2.78
CA SER A 81 10.89 -14.07 -4.19
C SER A 81 11.58 -15.29 -4.83
N GLY A 82 11.55 -15.39 -6.16
CA GLY A 82 12.25 -16.43 -6.91
C GLY A 82 11.64 -17.84 -6.73
N GLY A 83 12.49 -18.88 -6.68
CA GLY A 83 12.04 -20.28 -6.62
C GLY A 83 11.19 -20.64 -5.40
N ALA A 84 11.21 -19.82 -4.34
CA ALA A 84 10.35 -19.98 -3.17
C ALA A 84 8.89 -19.55 -3.45
N LEU A 85 8.67 -18.56 -4.32
CA LEU A 85 7.34 -18.11 -4.75
C LEU A 85 6.58 -19.23 -5.44
N ASN A 86 7.26 -19.96 -6.32
CA ASN A 86 6.70 -21.06 -7.10
C ASN A 86 6.34 -22.29 -6.25
N GLN A 87 6.86 -22.37 -5.02
CA GLN A 87 6.62 -23.48 -4.08
C GLN A 87 5.56 -23.15 -3.01
N MET A 88 5.07 -21.91 -2.97
CA MET A 88 3.96 -21.57 -2.07
C MET A 88 2.67 -22.19 -2.61
N ALA A 89 2.17 -23.22 -1.93
CA ALA A 89 0.88 -23.86 -2.23
C ALA A 89 -0.28 -22.84 -2.34
N ASN A 90 -0.14 -21.70 -1.68
CA ASN A 90 -1.11 -20.61 -1.64
C ASN A 90 -0.84 -19.47 -2.63
N TYR A 91 0.14 -19.57 -3.54
CA TYR A 91 0.44 -18.49 -4.49
C TYR A 91 -0.80 -18.02 -5.25
N ARG A 92 -1.61 -18.95 -5.77
CA ARG A 92 -2.85 -18.61 -6.48
C ARG A 92 -3.87 -17.88 -5.59
N SER A 93 -3.97 -18.25 -4.31
CA SER A 93 -4.86 -17.61 -3.34
C SER A 93 -4.37 -16.21 -2.93
N ILE A 94 -3.07 -16.04 -2.71
CA ILE A 94 -2.49 -14.72 -2.43
C ILE A 94 -2.66 -13.84 -3.67
N HIS A 95 -2.40 -14.36 -4.88
CA HIS A 95 -2.57 -13.63 -6.13
C HIS A 95 -4.03 -13.21 -6.39
N SER A 96 -5.02 -14.07 -6.11
CA SER A 96 -6.43 -13.69 -6.26
C SER A 96 -6.87 -12.60 -5.28
N ASN A 97 -6.28 -12.56 -4.08
CA ASN A 97 -6.55 -11.52 -3.09
C ASN A 97 -5.77 -10.22 -3.33
N MET A 98 -4.79 -10.22 -4.24
CA MET A 98 -4.05 -9.02 -4.66
C MET A 98 -4.74 -8.26 -5.80
N ALA A 99 -5.87 -8.78 -6.32
CA ALA A 99 -6.64 -8.09 -7.34
C ALA A 99 -7.32 -6.84 -6.75
N PHE A 100 -6.93 -5.66 -7.25
CA PHE A 100 -7.63 -4.41 -6.99
C PHE A 100 -8.94 -4.40 -7.78
N THR A 101 -9.96 -5.05 -7.25
CA THR A 101 -11.36 -4.85 -7.66
C THR A 101 -11.97 -3.64 -6.95
#